data_AF-A0A1A5NXJ6-F1
#
_entry.id   AF-A0A1A5NXJ6-F1
#
_cell.length_a   1.000
_cell.length_b   1.000
_cell.length_c   1.000
_cell.angle_alpha   90.00
_cell.angle_beta   90.00
_cell.angle_gamma   90.00
#
_symmetry.space_group_name_H-M   'P 1'
#
loop_
_entity.id
_entity.type
_entity.pdbx_description
1 polymer ?
#
loop_
_entity_poly.entity_id
_entity_poly.type
_entity_poly.pdbx_seq_one_letter_code
_entity_poly.pdbx_strand_id
1 'polypeptide(L)'
;MLGHIPAVANPLHADPGFARLAGFERPILHGLCTYGMTLKAVVDTLLGGDVTRVRGYTARFTGVVYPGETLRIRMWHGGGGDGDNGGGEGDDGDSDSGGGGGEVRVIVSVVERGDAPALAGTVVTRS
;
A
#
# COMPACT_ATOMS: atom_id res chain seq x y z
N MET A 1 26.06 -24.28 -6.25
CA MET A 1 25.83 -23.80 -4.86
C MET A 1 25.32 -22.37 -4.96
N LEU A 2 24.03 -22.18 -5.18
CA LEU A 2 23.45 -20.85 -5.43
C LEU A 2 23.13 -20.22 -4.07
N GLY A 3 23.95 -19.23 -3.69
CA GLY A 3 23.87 -18.56 -2.40
C GLY A 3 22.51 -17.89 -2.20
N HIS A 4 21.96 -18.08 -1.01
CA HIS A 4 20.83 -17.35 -0.47
C HIS A 4 21.20 -15.86 -0.37
N ILE A 5 20.92 -15.10 -1.42
CA ILE A 5 20.98 -13.64 -1.38
C ILE A 5 19.72 -13.20 -0.62
N PRO A 6 19.85 -12.53 0.54
CA PRO A 6 18.68 -12.02 1.26
C PRO A 6 17.87 -11.12 0.34
N ALA A 7 16.54 -11.10 0.44
CA ALA A 7 15.66 -10.32 -0.45
C ALA A 7 16.13 -8.85 -0.60
N VAL A 8 16.68 -8.27 0.47
CA VAL A 8 17.29 -6.92 0.53
C VAL A 8 18.49 -6.72 -0.40
N ALA A 9 19.24 -7.76 -0.72
CA ALA A 9 20.46 -7.71 -1.53
C ALA A 9 20.27 -8.22 -2.97
N ASN A 10 19.03 -8.27 -3.48
CA ASN A 10 18.80 -8.63 -4.88
C ASN A 10 19.46 -7.57 -5.81
N PRO A 11 20.43 -7.96 -6.68
CA PRO A 11 21.18 -7.04 -7.55
C PRO A 11 20.30 -6.19 -8.47
N LEU A 12 19.07 -6.64 -8.73
CA LEU A 12 18.06 -5.92 -9.51
C LEU A 12 17.71 -4.52 -8.95
N HIS A 13 17.98 -4.26 -7.67
CA HIS A 13 17.72 -2.97 -7.01
C HIS A 13 18.94 -2.06 -6.87
N ALA A 14 20.14 -2.54 -7.22
CA ALA A 14 21.39 -1.81 -7.00
C ALA A 14 22.33 -1.78 -8.24
N ASP A 15 22.31 -2.82 -9.07
CA ASP A 15 23.18 -2.97 -10.22
C ASP A 15 22.46 -2.60 -11.54
N PRO A 16 22.86 -1.51 -12.22
CA PRO A 16 22.24 -1.09 -13.48
C PRO A 16 22.43 -2.10 -14.63
N GLY A 17 23.54 -2.86 -14.64
CA GLY A 17 23.79 -3.88 -15.65
C GLY A 17 22.86 -5.07 -15.50
N PHE A 18 22.63 -5.52 -14.27
CA PHE A 18 21.71 -6.60 -13.95
C PHE A 18 20.25 -6.19 -14.16
N ALA A 19 19.88 -4.95 -13.81
CA ALA A 19 18.54 -4.42 -14.09
C ALA A 19 18.23 -4.42 -15.60
N ARG A 20 19.18 -3.95 -16.43
CA ARG A 20 19.05 -4.00 -17.90
C ARG A 20 18.95 -5.42 -18.44
N LEU A 21 19.75 -6.34 -17.91
CA LEU A 21 19.70 -7.75 -18.29
C LEU A 21 18.34 -8.39 -17.96
N ALA A 22 17.70 -7.93 -16.87
CA ALA A 22 16.37 -8.34 -16.45
C ALA A 22 15.23 -7.56 -17.14
N GLY A 23 15.53 -6.71 -18.13
CA GLY A 23 14.54 -5.98 -18.92
C GLY A 23 14.06 -4.65 -18.31
N PHE A 24 14.72 -4.16 -17.25
CA PHE A 24 14.43 -2.87 -16.64
C PHE A 24 15.40 -1.79 -17.13
N GLU A 25 14.88 -0.59 -17.37
CA GLU A 25 15.70 0.54 -17.84
C GLU A 25 16.77 0.96 -16.82
N ARG A 26 16.47 0.76 -15.52
CA ARG A 26 17.29 1.13 -14.36
C ARG A 26 16.90 0.28 -13.14
N PRO A 27 17.70 0.24 -12.07
CA PRO A 27 17.33 -0.50 -10.86
C PRO A 27 15.99 0.00 -10.30
N ILE A 28 15.09 -0.94 -9.98
CA ILE A 28 13.78 -0.63 -9.41
C ILE A 28 13.88 -0.52 -7.88
N LEU A 29 12.97 0.24 -7.26
CA LEU A 29 12.82 0.29 -5.82
C LEU A 29 12.36 -1.08 -5.31
N HIS A 30 12.84 -1.47 -4.13
CA HIS A 30 12.43 -2.72 -3.52
C HIS A 30 10.93 -2.69 -3.20
N GLY A 31 10.16 -3.70 -3.62
CA GLY A 31 8.71 -3.73 -3.36
C GLY A 31 8.39 -3.58 -1.87
N LEU A 32 9.20 -4.17 -1.00
CA LEU A 32 9.07 -4.02 0.46
C LEU A 32 9.27 -2.58 0.96
N CYS A 33 10.03 -1.75 0.23
CA CYS A 33 10.17 -0.33 0.56
C CYS A 33 8.85 0.41 0.29
N THR A 34 8.23 0.21 -0.87
CA THR A 34 6.89 0.73 -1.18
C THR A 34 5.84 0.23 -0.17
N TYR A 35 5.90 -1.06 0.18
CA TYR A 35 5.03 -1.67 1.17
C TYR A 35 5.17 -1.03 2.56
N GLY A 36 6.39 -0.86 3.04
CA GLY A 36 6.68 -0.23 4.34
C GLY A 36 6.30 1.25 4.39
N MET A 37 6.62 2.02 3.35
CA MET A 37 6.22 3.43 3.26
C MET A 37 4.70 3.59 3.28
N THR A 38 3.98 2.69 2.61
CA THR A 38 2.52 2.69 2.59
C THR A 38 1.94 2.46 3.99
N LEU A 39 2.44 1.46 4.73
CA LEU A 39 1.99 1.22 6.11
C LEU A 39 2.32 2.40 7.01
N LYS A 40 3.53 2.98 6.89
CA LYS A 40 3.94 4.14 7.67
C LYS A 40 2.98 5.32 7.45
N ALA A 41 2.61 5.60 6.20
CA ALA A 41 1.64 6.64 5.89
C ALA A 41 0.28 6.40 6.54
N VAL A 42 -0.21 5.16 6.55
CA VAL A 42 -1.47 4.79 7.22
C VAL A 42 -1.36 4.97 8.74
N VAL A 43 -0.28 4.50 9.35
CA VAL A 43 -0.05 4.61 10.80
C VAL A 43 0.02 6.08 11.23
N ASP A 44 0.78 6.89 10.51
CA ASP A 44 0.94 8.32 10.82
C ASP A 44 -0.37 9.09 10.66
N THR A 45 -1.14 8.77 9.61
CA THR A 45 -2.33 9.56 9.25
C THR A 45 -3.57 9.12 10.03
N LEU A 46 -3.76 7.81 10.24
CA LEU A 46 -5.02 7.26 10.77
C LEU A 46 -4.89 6.60 12.15
N LEU A 47 -3.67 6.22 12.56
CA LEU A 47 -3.43 5.54 13.85
C LEU A 47 -2.68 6.41 14.86
N GLY A 48 -2.38 7.67 14.51
CA GLY A 48 -1.69 8.61 15.40
C GLY A 48 -0.24 8.22 15.69
N GLY A 49 0.41 7.52 14.75
CA GLY A 49 1.77 7.02 14.95
C GLY A 49 1.88 5.72 15.74
N ASP A 50 0.78 5.19 16.26
CA ASP A 50 0.78 3.96 17.07
C ASP A 50 0.69 2.70 16.19
N VAL A 51 1.85 2.06 16.00
CA VAL A 51 1.97 0.80 15.26
C VAL A 51 1.30 -0.39 15.95
N THR A 52 1.10 -0.34 17.27
CA THR A 52 0.52 -1.47 18.03
C THR A 52 -0.96 -1.68 17.72
N ARG A 53 -1.59 -0.68 17.11
CA ARG A 53 -2.96 -0.74 16.63
C ARG A 53 -3.12 -1.52 15.34
N VAL A 54 -2.04 -1.77 14.59
CA VAL A 54 -2.08 -2.58 13.36
C VAL A 54 -2.21 -4.05 13.72
N ARG A 55 -3.22 -4.73 13.18
CA ARG A 55 -3.50 -6.16 13.40
C ARG A 55 -3.20 -7.01 12.17
N GLY A 56 -3.28 -6.42 10.99
CA GLY A 56 -2.98 -7.09 9.73
C GLY A 56 -2.70 -6.07 8.64
N TYR A 57 -1.85 -6.47 7.69
CA TYR A 57 -1.52 -5.65 6.54
C TYR A 57 -1.30 -6.58 5.35
N THR A 58 -2.02 -6.34 4.25
CA THR A 58 -1.92 -7.13 3.02
C THR A 58 -1.85 -6.18 1.83
N ALA A 59 -1.04 -6.52 0.83
CA ALA A 59 -0.95 -5.79 -0.43
C ALA A 59 -0.52 -6.74 -1.55
N ARG A 60 -0.94 -6.43 -2.78
CA ARG A 60 -0.43 -7.09 -4.00
C ARG A 60 0.46 -6.13 -4.77
N PHE A 61 1.67 -6.56 -5.09
CA PHE A 61 2.58 -5.82 -5.97
C PHE A 61 2.10 -5.92 -7.41
N THR A 62 1.65 -4.80 -8.00
CA THR A 62 1.11 -4.77 -9.37
C THR A 62 1.91 -3.90 -10.33
N GLY A 63 2.84 -3.10 -9.82
CA GLY A 63 3.72 -2.27 -10.62
C GLY A 63 5.09 -2.13 -9.97
N VAL A 64 6.07 -1.78 -10.81
CA VAL A 64 7.40 -1.40 -10.35
C VAL A 64 7.45 0.10 -10.10
N VAL A 65 8.25 0.49 -9.11
CA VAL A 65 8.52 1.89 -8.77
C VAL A 65 10.00 2.10 -8.96
N TYR A 66 10.41 3.23 -9.52
CA TYR A 66 11.82 3.59 -9.67
C TYR A 66 12.22 4.62 -8.61
N PRO A 67 13.49 4.61 -8.16
CA PRO A 67 13.98 5.64 -7.23
C PRO A 67 13.75 7.06 -7.76
N GLY A 68 13.17 7.94 -6.95
CA GLY A 68 12.85 9.31 -7.31
C GLY A 68 11.45 9.51 -7.93
N GLU A 69 10.69 8.44 -8.16
CA GLU A 69 9.26 8.55 -8.50
C GLU A 69 8.42 8.83 -7.25
N THR A 70 7.31 9.55 -7.44
CA THR A 70 6.41 9.95 -6.38
C THR A 70 5.29 8.93 -6.21
N LEU A 71 5.20 8.37 -5.00
CA LEU A 71 4.07 7.52 -4.61
C LEU A 71 2.90 8.38 -4.11
N ARG A 72 1.73 8.17 -4.70
CA ARG A 72 0.46 8.69 -4.20
C ARG A 72 -0.26 7.62 -3.42
N ILE A 73 -0.50 7.88 -2.14
CA ILE A 73 -1.20 6.97 -1.22
C ILE A 73 -2.57 7.56 -0.92
N ARG A 74 -3.63 6.86 -1.30
CA ARG A 74 -5.01 7.22 -0.97
C ARG A 74 -5.56 6.16 -0.03
N MET A 75 -6.16 6.59 1.07
CA MET A 75 -6.65 5.72 2.13
C MET A 75 -8.04 6.12 2.58
N TRP A 76 -8.89 5.14 2.88
CA TRP A 76 -10.25 5.36 3.40
C TRP A 76 -10.64 4.25 4.37
N HIS A 77 -11.55 4.57 5.28
CA HIS A 77 -12.13 3.58 6.18
C HIS A 77 -13.04 2.64 5.40
N GLY A 78 -12.86 1.34 5.59
CA GLY A 78 -13.77 0.31 5.10
C GLY A 78 -15.06 0.34 5.91
N GLY A 79 -16.01 1.19 5.50
CA GLY A 79 -17.43 1.00 5.80
C GLY A 79 -18.02 0.06 4.75
N GLY A 80 -18.82 -0.92 5.18
CA GLY A 80 -19.39 -1.93 4.27
C GLY A 80 -20.09 -1.29 3.06
N GLY A 81 -19.72 -1.74 1.86
CA GLY A 81 -20.31 -1.21 0.64
C GLY A 81 -19.55 -1.51 -0.66
N ASP A 82 -19.08 -2.75 -0.85
CA ASP A 82 -18.99 -3.28 -2.22
C ASP A 82 -20.39 -3.83 -2.56
N GLY A 83 -21.34 -2.93 -2.87
CA GLY A 83 -22.75 -3.24 -3.10
C GLY A 83 -23.45 -2.16 -3.90
N ASP A 84 -23.71 -2.48 -5.17
CA ASP A 84 -24.61 -1.81 -6.10
C ASP A 84 -26.04 -1.57 -5.52
N ASN A 85 -26.51 -0.31 -5.53
CA ASN A 85 -27.88 0.17 -5.85
C ASN A 85 -28.42 1.32 -4.98
N GLY A 86 -29.11 2.24 -5.67
CA GLY A 86 -30.48 2.64 -5.32
C GLY A 86 -30.68 3.64 -4.18
N GLY A 87 -31.31 4.78 -4.51
CA GLY A 87 -31.67 5.81 -3.54
C GLY A 87 -32.60 5.32 -2.42
N GLY A 88 -32.43 5.94 -1.25
CA GLY A 88 -33.32 5.84 -0.10
C GLY A 88 -32.94 6.92 0.91
N GLU A 89 -33.82 7.89 1.08
CA GLU A 89 -33.80 8.92 2.14
C GLU A 89 -34.22 8.34 3.51
N GLY A 90 -33.68 8.92 4.58
CA GLY A 90 -33.99 8.64 6.00
C GLY A 90 -32.85 7.90 6.70
N ASP A 91 -32.43 8.17 7.93
CA ASP A 91 -33.02 8.86 9.09
C ASP A 91 -31.88 9.15 10.10
N ASP A 92 -32.08 10.13 10.99
CA ASP A 92 -31.12 10.60 11.99
C ASP A 92 -30.76 9.50 13.01
N GLY A 93 -29.48 9.12 13.06
CA GLY A 93 -28.96 8.12 13.99
C GLY A 93 -27.64 8.56 14.62
N ASP A 94 -27.73 9.21 15.79
CA ASP A 94 -26.63 9.34 16.73
C ASP A 94 -26.10 7.96 17.12
N SER A 95 -24.83 7.69 16.82
CA SER A 95 -24.13 6.52 17.32
C SER A 95 -22.65 6.84 17.54
N ASP A 96 -22.38 7.38 18.73
CA ASP A 96 -21.10 7.16 19.38
C ASP A 96 -20.91 5.65 19.58
N SER A 97 -20.06 5.04 18.75
CA SER A 97 -19.67 3.63 18.86
C SER A 97 -18.16 3.54 18.92
N GLY A 98 -17.62 3.65 20.13
CA GLY A 98 -16.25 3.24 20.43
C GLY A 98 -16.03 1.75 20.14
N GLY A 99 -14.90 1.45 19.47
CA GLY A 99 -14.22 0.15 19.58
C GLY A 99 -14.70 -0.98 18.66
N GLY A 100 -14.69 -0.78 17.35
CA GLY A 100 -14.80 -1.87 16.36
C GLY A 100 -13.54 -1.92 15.51
N GLY A 101 -12.84 -3.05 15.49
CA GLY A 101 -11.63 -3.24 14.70
C GLY A 101 -11.86 -2.85 13.24
N GLY A 102 -11.27 -1.74 12.82
CA GLY A 102 -11.57 -1.13 11.53
C GLY A 102 -10.70 -1.67 10.41
N GLU A 103 -11.24 -1.69 9.20
CA GLU A 103 -10.46 -1.89 7.98
C GLU A 103 -10.09 -0.52 7.38
N VAL A 104 -8.86 -0.38 6.89
CA VAL A 104 -8.42 0.73 6.05
C VAL A 104 -8.04 0.16 4.70
N ARG A 105 -8.71 0.63 3.65
CA ARG A 105 -8.34 0.31 2.27
C ARG A 105 -7.43 1.37 1.72
N VAL A 106 -6.45 0.93 0.95
CA VAL A 106 -5.39 1.79 0.42
C VAL A 106 -5.19 1.51 -1.07
N ILE A 107 -5.01 2.56 -1.85
CA ILE A 107 -4.50 2.50 -3.22
C ILE A 107 -3.17 3.24 -3.26
N VAL A 108 -2.18 2.62 -3.91
CA VAL A 108 -0.86 3.22 -4.12
C VAL A 108 -0.57 3.29 -5.61
N SER A 109 -0.39 4.52 -6.12
CA SER A 109 -0.10 4.80 -7.52
C SER A 109 1.18 5.61 -7.70
N VAL A 110 1.75 5.57 -8.91
CA VAL A 110 2.91 6.38 -9.30
C VAL A 110 2.44 7.60 -10.10
N VAL A 111 2.73 8.80 -9.61
CA VAL A 111 2.21 10.05 -10.19
C VAL A 111 2.74 10.28 -11.60
N GLU A 112 4.04 10.11 -11.79
CA GLU A 112 4.76 10.33 -13.04
C GLU A 112 4.35 9.35 -14.15
N ARG A 113 3.63 8.29 -13.79
CA ARG A 113 3.13 7.25 -14.70
C ARG A 113 1.62 7.33 -14.92
N GLY A 114 1.01 8.51 -14.73
CA GLY A 114 -0.42 8.69 -14.90
C GLY A 114 -1.25 7.87 -13.91
N ASP A 115 -0.81 7.82 -12.64
CA ASP A 115 -1.42 7.03 -11.57
C ASP A 115 -1.44 5.51 -11.80
N ALA A 116 -0.47 4.97 -12.55
CA ALA A 116 -0.28 3.54 -12.67
C ALA A 116 -0.16 2.86 -11.28
N PRO A 117 -0.84 1.73 -11.04
CA PRO A 117 -0.90 1.11 -9.72
C PRO A 117 0.42 0.43 -9.34
N ALA A 118 1.00 0.85 -8.22
CA ALA A 118 2.17 0.21 -7.62
C ALA A 118 1.76 -0.95 -6.69
N LEU A 119 0.76 -0.70 -5.83
CA LEU A 119 0.13 -1.71 -4.98
C LEU A 119 -1.38 -1.72 -5.21
N ALA A 120 -1.96 -2.91 -5.25
CA ALA A 120 -3.40 -3.12 -5.39
C ALA A 120 -3.95 -3.99 -4.24
N GLY A 121 -5.25 -3.84 -3.99
CA GLY A 121 -5.95 -4.60 -2.94
C GLY A 121 -5.32 -4.41 -1.57
N THR A 122 -4.79 -3.22 -1.30
CA THR A 122 -4.05 -2.97 -0.06
C THR A 122 -5.03 -2.72 1.08
N VAL A 123 -4.89 -3.51 2.15
CA VAL A 123 -5.79 -3.51 3.31
C VAL A 123 -4.97 -3.53 4.59
N VAL A 124 -5.30 -2.63 5.52
CA VAL A 124 -4.77 -2.59 6.89
C VAL A 124 -5.91 -2.81 7.86
N THR A 125 -5.85 -3.85 8.68
CA THR A 125 -6.79 -4.06 9.79
C THR A 125 -6.22 -3.49 11.07
N ARG A 126 -7.06 -2.87 11.90
CA ARG A 126 -6.66 -2.22 13.16
C ARG A 126 -7.57 -2.59 14.32
N SER A 127 -7.06 -2.48 15.55
CA SER A 127 -7.86 -2.55 16.79
C SER A 127 -8.35 -1.19 17.28
#